data_AF-A0A381U8Z2-F1
#
_entry.id   AF-A0A381U8Z2-F1
#
_cell.length_a   1.000
_cell.length_b   1.000
_cell.length_c   1.000
_cell.angle_alpha   90.00
_cell.angle_beta   90.00
_cell.angle_gamma   90.00
#
_symmetry.space_group_name_H-M   'P 1'
#
loop_
_entity.id
_entity.type
_entity.pdbx_description
1 polymer ?
#
loop_
_entity_poly.entity_id
_entity_poly.type
_entity_poly.pdbx_seq_one_letter_code
_entity_poly.pdbx_strand_id
1 'polypeptide(L)'
;MSRGVGAGPWMTLRSDQTVFPHRIFGLLESRIGYQLNRWKNLMPGMAVAVLLCAVPLNVLSDPTHSPLPPNQPQAEDDTRLWLPQLDTGFRTQISAHKSLLPESEIAAPMFLAVDTATTLTRIRGLRQSGASGLALALLKEIETEHKSNWLEWEQELWLALRAADDYTMLLSRLQSALTRLDGELRARVYVEIAGVHIVQDDPRSARSVLRAMWVDSEPDSQTAMTARRLMIDAYRAENLFLDADAACSRFQSEYYPDDASWGELRATILLESGRPGEALRYLVGQQGKQAERLRLVARLREGSYSADDVLARLGLSAEQSNVGVDAHFYWGVMAEAALLAKDWSSRVKALEWLLVSDVKIEAPLLTPTRVQLLAAYNRLAAEILPAIPFGPQDPGSWINAVESAGVGSEGQRALLVTILRAGVGEDAVGILTRSLVTSLIETKLSPLVLLLYGDTAPMGSESQIEDDLLQALAQEAVQNQRYALAARLSGKMRAPPP
;
A
#
# COMPACT_ATOMS: atom_id res chain seq x y z
N MET A 1 72.65 -35.08 -2.64
CA MET A 1 73.40 -33.84 -2.35
C MET A 1 72.94 -33.32 -1.00
N SER A 2 73.89 -33.29 -0.06
CA SER A 2 74.02 -32.59 1.24
C SER A 2 72.80 -32.44 2.18
N ARG A 3 72.77 -33.20 3.30
CA ARG A 3 73.18 -32.86 4.70
C ARG A 3 72.10 -32.02 5.43
N GLY A 4 71.64 -32.27 6.65
CA GLY A 4 72.01 -33.18 7.75
C GLY A 4 71.75 -32.44 9.09
N VAL A 5 71.40 -33.19 10.16
CA VAL A 5 71.64 -32.87 11.61
C VAL A 5 70.93 -31.63 12.19
N GLY A 6 70.35 -31.57 13.39
CA GLY A 6 70.23 -32.48 14.53
C GLY A 6 69.57 -31.79 15.74
N ALA A 7 69.26 -32.62 16.75
CA ALA A 7 69.16 -32.40 18.21
C ALA A 7 68.84 -31.00 18.84
N GLY A 8 67.88 -30.99 19.78
CA GLY A 8 67.59 -29.92 20.79
C GLY A 8 68.68 -29.78 21.87
N PRO A 9 68.42 -29.43 23.17
CA PRO A 9 67.22 -29.01 23.93
C PRO A 9 67.44 -27.60 24.57
N TRP A 10 66.59 -27.06 25.47
CA TRP A 10 66.78 -27.07 26.94
C TRP A 10 65.46 -26.74 27.68
N MET A 11 65.18 -27.57 28.70
CA MET A 11 64.15 -27.48 29.74
C MET A 11 64.37 -26.28 30.69
N THR A 12 63.34 -25.74 31.34
CA THR A 12 62.92 -26.05 32.73
C THR A 12 61.58 -25.32 33.01
N LEU A 13 60.47 -25.94 33.43
CA LEU A 13 60.08 -26.62 34.70
C LEU A 13 59.29 -25.71 35.66
N ARG A 14 57.97 -25.98 35.78
CA ARG A 14 57.10 -26.13 36.99
C ARG A 14 55.63 -26.11 36.53
N SER A 15 54.86 -27.22 36.57
CA SER A 15 54.16 -27.87 37.72
C SER A 15 53.16 -26.93 38.41
N ASP A 16 51.87 -27.21 38.64
CA ASP A 16 51.13 -28.47 38.78
C ASP A 16 49.60 -28.24 38.58
N GLN A 17 48.93 -29.26 38.02
CA GLN A 17 47.66 -29.91 38.43
C GLN A 17 46.44 -29.02 38.83
N THR A 18 45.26 -29.21 38.21
CA THR A 18 44.39 -30.38 38.47
C THR A 18 43.31 -30.63 37.39
N VAL A 19 42.69 -31.82 37.49
CA VAL A 19 41.98 -32.65 36.50
C VAL A 19 40.46 -32.32 36.34
N PHE A 20 39.96 -32.58 35.12
CA PHE A 20 38.59 -32.76 34.55
C PHE A 20 37.61 -33.73 35.32
N PRO A 21 36.41 -34.20 34.84
CA PRO A 21 35.41 -33.79 33.79
C PRO A 21 33.90 -34.00 34.16
N HIS A 22 32.98 -33.71 33.21
CA HIS A 22 31.76 -34.48 32.74
C HIS A 22 30.60 -33.52 32.39
N ARG A 23 30.08 -33.37 31.15
CA ARG A 23 29.61 -34.31 30.10
C ARG A 23 28.60 -35.33 30.63
N ILE A 24 27.30 -34.97 30.60
CA ILE A 24 26.07 -35.77 30.38
C ILE A 24 24.87 -34.92 30.87
N PHE A 25 24.11 -34.32 29.96
CA PHE A 25 22.65 -34.09 30.08
C PHE A 25 22.08 -33.65 28.73
N GLY A 26 22.42 -34.41 27.69
CA GLY A 26 21.81 -34.33 26.37
C GLY A 26 21.43 -35.74 25.98
N LEU A 27 20.30 -36.25 26.51
CA LEU A 27 19.66 -37.51 26.09
C LEU A 27 18.32 -37.83 26.80
N LEU A 28 17.62 -36.86 27.41
CA LEU A 28 16.38 -37.15 28.16
C LEU A 28 15.12 -36.35 27.79
N GLU A 29 15.13 -35.46 26.79
CA GLU A 29 13.89 -34.79 26.32
C GLU A 29 13.39 -35.28 24.95
N SER A 30 14.18 -36.03 24.16
CA SER A 30 13.75 -36.47 22.82
C SER A 30 12.93 -37.76 22.76
N ARG A 31 12.56 -38.35 23.91
CA ARG A 31 11.82 -39.63 23.96
C ARG A 31 10.41 -39.58 24.58
N ILE A 32 9.94 -38.42 25.01
CA ILE A 32 8.55 -38.23 25.50
C ILE A 32 7.67 -37.45 24.50
N GLY A 33 8.25 -36.67 23.58
CA GLY A 33 7.50 -36.00 22.51
C GLY A 33 7.06 -36.89 21.34
N TYR A 34 7.67 -38.07 21.17
CA TYR A 34 7.48 -38.91 19.98
C TYR A 34 6.31 -39.91 20.08
N GLN A 35 5.67 -40.05 21.25
CA GLN A 35 4.54 -40.97 21.45
C GLN A 35 3.17 -40.27 21.64
N LEU A 36 3.11 -38.94 21.72
CA LEU A 36 1.83 -38.22 21.81
C LEU A 36 1.29 -37.68 20.48
N ASN A 37 2.07 -37.75 19.40
CA ASN A 37 1.67 -37.23 18.08
C ASN A 37 1.04 -38.29 17.15
N ARG A 38 0.79 -39.51 17.65
CA ARG A 38 0.25 -40.63 16.85
C ARG A 38 -1.26 -40.86 17.01
N TRP A 39 -1.97 -40.06 17.83
CA TRP A 39 -3.40 -40.30 18.15
C TRP A 39 -4.36 -39.12 17.95
N LYS A 40 -3.95 -38.01 17.30
CA LYS A 40 -4.87 -36.89 17.00
C LYS A 40 -5.44 -36.83 15.58
N ASN A 41 -5.09 -37.79 14.71
CA ASN A 41 -5.68 -37.93 13.38
C ASN A 41 -6.67 -39.10 13.32
N LEU A 42 -7.80 -38.98 14.00
CA LEU A 42 -9.05 -39.70 13.73
C LEU A 42 -10.21 -38.72 13.99
N MET A 43 -10.73 -38.15 12.89
CA MET A 43 -11.89 -37.24 12.73
C MET A 43 -13.21 -37.75 13.38
N PRO A 44 -14.37 -37.03 13.36
CA PRO A 44 -14.68 -35.64 12.96
C PRO A 44 -15.67 -34.86 13.89
N GLY A 45 -15.88 -33.56 13.61
CA GLY A 45 -17.23 -32.95 13.58
C GLY A 45 -17.75 -32.18 14.82
N MET A 46 -18.36 -31.01 14.54
CA MET A 46 -19.35 -30.29 15.36
C MET A 46 -18.86 -29.56 16.63
N ALA A 47 -18.42 -28.31 16.46
CA ALA A 47 -18.66 -27.15 17.33
C ALA A 47 -17.94 -25.99 16.65
N VAL A 48 -18.60 -24.95 16.13
CA VAL A 48 -19.13 -23.84 16.92
C VAL A 48 -20.29 -23.21 16.15
N ALA A 49 -21.51 -23.38 16.66
CA ALA A 49 -22.65 -22.53 16.35
C ALA A 49 -23.41 -22.28 17.67
N VAL A 50 -23.96 -21.07 17.77
CA VAL A 50 -24.92 -20.57 18.78
C VAL A 50 -24.34 -19.87 20.02
N LEU A 51 -24.43 -18.53 19.99
CA LEU A 51 -25.13 -17.65 20.96
C LEU A 51 -25.13 -16.22 20.35
N LEU A 52 -26.18 -15.76 19.66
CA LEU A 52 -27.48 -15.20 20.12
C LEU A 52 -27.37 -13.86 20.88
N CYS A 53 -27.88 -12.79 20.25
CA CYS A 53 -28.98 -11.90 20.66
C CYS A 53 -29.08 -10.75 19.62
N ALA A 54 -30.08 -10.66 18.73
CA ALA A 54 -31.51 -10.32 18.91
C ALA A 54 -31.80 -8.79 19.05
N VAL A 55 -32.00 -8.10 17.91
CA VAL A 55 -33.26 -7.43 17.40
C VAL A 55 -34.12 -6.69 18.47
N PRO A 56 -34.66 -5.45 18.26
CA PRO A 56 -35.60 -5.25 17.15
C PRO A 56 -35.70 -3.90 16.42
N LEU A 57 -36.28 -4.05 15.23
CA LEU A 57 -36.90 -3.08 14.33
C LEU A 57 -38.29 -2.64 14.81
N ASN A 58 -38.72 -1.53 14.19
CA ASN A 58 -40.08 -1.02 13.94
C ASN A 58 -40.63 0.05 14.89
N VAL A 59 -40.89 1.23 14.33
CA VAL A 59 -42.26 1.77 14.16
C VAL A 59 -42.35 2.55 12.83
N LEU A 60 -43.32 2.17 12.00
CA LEU A 60 -43.84 2.90 10.83
C LEU A 60 -44.62 4.16 11.25
N SER A 61 -44.61 5.23 10.45
CA SER A 61 -45.80 5.73 9.70
C SER A 61 -45.53 7.09 9.03
N ASP A 62 -46.24 7.29 7.93
CA ASP A 62 -46.06 8.21 6.81
C ASP A 62 -46.85 9.56 6.98
N PRO A 63 -47.17 10.33 5.93
CA PRO A 63 -46.55 11.60 5.50
C PRO A 63 -47.43 12.85 5.79
N THR A 64 -46.85 14.05 5.80
CA THR A 64 -47.41 15.32 5.25
C THR A 64 -46.56 16.53 5.65
N HIS A 65 -46.56 17.54 4.76
CA HIS A 65 -46.09 18.93 4.94
C HIS A 65 -44.62 19.29 4.66
N SER A 66 -44.41 19.83 3.45
CA SER A 66 -43.42 20.88 3.15
C SER A 66 -43.67 22.14 4.01
N PRO A 67 -42.65 22.99 4.21
CA PRO A 67 -42.74 24.30 3.58
C PRO A 67 -41.41 24.87 3.03
N LEU A 68 -41.56 25.78 2.07
CA LEU A 68 -40.56 26.64 1.43
C LEU A 68 -39.89 27.64 2.40
N PRO A 69 -38.69 28.16 2.08
CA PRO A 69 -38.07 29.27 2.80
C PRO A 69 -38.67 30.65 2.40
N PRO A 70 -38.73 31.63 3.31
CA PRO A 70 -39.24 32.97 3.00
C PRO A 70 -38.16 33.95 2.51
N ASN A 71 -38.68 34.97 1.86
CA ASN A 71 -38.06 36.06 1.09
C ASN A 71 -37.07 36.98 1.83
N GLN A 72 -36.24 37.61 0.98
CA GLN A 72 -35.42 38.81 1.16
C GLN A 72 -36.17 40.04 1.73
N PRO A 73 -35.40 41.02 2.22
CA PRO A 73 -35.51 42.43 1.79
C PRO A 73 -34.15 42.91 1.20
N GLN A 74 -34.05 43.51 0.00
CA GLN A 74 -34.19 44.96 -0.35
C GLN A 74 -33.59 45.92 0.71
N ALA A 75 -32.78 46.94 0.41
CA ALA A 75 -32.23 47.52 -0.81
C ALA A 75 -31.09 48.51 -0.43
N GLU A 76 -30.29 48.90 -1.44
CA GLU A 76 -29.73 50.25 -1.66
C GLU A 76 -28.54 50.80 -0.83
N ASP A 77 -27.41 50.83 -1.56
CA ASP A 77 -26.56 51.99 -1.90
C ASP A 77 -25.53 52.62 -0.92
N ASP A 78 -24.46 53.10 -1.56
CA ASP A 78 -23.31 53.87 -1.08
C ASP A 78 -22.27 53.14 -0.21
N THR A 79 -21.03 52.94 -0.69
CA THR A 79 -19.99 53.98 -0.74
C THR A 79 -18.67 53.39 -1.29
N ARG A 80 -17.90 54.23 -1.96
CA ARG A 80 -16.60 53.97 -2.59
C ARG A 80 -15.48 53.62 -1.58
N LEU A 81 -14.40 53.05 -2.13
CA LEU A 81 -12.97 53.24 -1.74
C LEU A 81 -12.39 52.42 -0.56
N TRP A 82 -11.63 51.36 -0.85
CA TRP A 82 -10.17 51.18 -0.54
C TRP A 82 -9.69 49.73 -0.71
N LEU A 83 -8.72 49.51 -1.61
CA LEU A 83 -7.77 48.39 -1.58
C LEU A 83 -6.37 48.99 -1.80
N PRO A 84 -5.42 48.86 -0.86
CA PRO A 84 -4.06 49.33 -1.08
C PRO A 84 -3.25 48.34 -1.91
N GLN A 85 -2.51 48.87 -2.88
CA GLN A 85 -1.43 48.23 -3.63
C GLN A 85 -0.14 48.20 -2.80
N LEU A 86 0.65 47.13 -2.88
CA LEU A 86 2.13 47.06 -2.76
C LEU A 86 2.56 45.73 -3.41
N ASP A 87 3.08 45.70 -4.64
CA ASP A 87 4.44 46.02 -5.13
C ASP A 87 5.47 44.91 -4.84
N THR A 88 5.81 44.14 -5.88
CA THR A 88 6.98 43.25 -5.90
C THR A 88 7.75 43.44 -7.19
N GLY A 89 8.68 44.40 -7.17
CA GLY A 89 9.73 44.52 -8.17
C GLY A 89 10.87 43.55 -7.91
N PHE A 90 11.19 42.70 -8.89
CA PHE A 90 12.55 42.21 -9.11
C PHE A 90 12.87 42.28 -10.60
N ARG A 91 13.79 43.19 -10.93
CA ARG A 91 14.44 43.31 -12.25
C ARG A 91 15.58 42.29 -12.33
N THR A 92 15.58 41.43 -13.34
CA THR A 92 16.83 40.82 -13.84
C THR A 92 17.13 41.41 -15.22
N GLN A 93 18.22 42.17 -15.25
CA GLN A 93 18.86 42.65 -16.46
C GLN A 93 19.44 41.47 -17.23
N ILE A 94 19.08 41.33 -18.51
CA ILE A 94 19.91 40.60 -19.48
C ILE A 94 20.29 41.62 -20.55
N SER A 95 21.56 42.00 -20.52
CA SER A 95 22.18 42.93 -21.46
C SER A 95 22.11 42.38 -22.89
N ALA A 96 21.58 43.19 -23.80
CA ALA A 96 21.61 42.92 -25.23
C ALA A 96 23.06 42.94 -25.75
N HIS A 97 23.55 41.80 -26.21
CA HIS A 97 24.67 41.75 -27.14
C HIS A 97 24.15 41.78 -28.57
N LYS A 98 24.61 42.82 -29.28
CA LYS A 98 24.39 43.12 -30.69
C LYS A 98 25.12 42.09 -31.56
N SER A 99 24.41 41.34 -32.42
CA SER A 99 25.00 40.74 -33.63
C SER A 99 23.96 40.38 -34.69
N LEU A 100 23.92 41.22 -35.74
CA LEU A 100 23.91 40.92 -37.18
C LEU A 100 22.89 39.92 -37.81
N LEU A 101 22.10 40.47 -38.76
CA LEU A 101 21.37 39.86 -39.92
C LEU A 101 19.87 39.51 -39.71
N PRO A 102 19.05 39.53 -40.79
CA PRO A 102 18.35 40.69 -41.34
C PRO A 102 16.84 40.66 -41.04
N GLU A 103 16.18 41.81 -41.25
CA GLU A 103 14.72 41.95 -41.19
C GLU A 103 14.02 40.91 -42.07
N SER A 104 13.24 40.03 -41.43
CA SER A 104 12.21 39.25 -42.09
C SER A 104 10.89 39.65 -41.45
N GLU A 105 9.98 40.15 -42.28
CA GLU A 105 8.63 40.54 -41.92
C GLU A 105 7.96 39.44 -41.09
N ILE A 106 7.81 39.67 -39.79
CA ILE A 106 6.96 38.83 -38.94
C ILE A 106 5.52 39.26 -39.25
N ALA A 107 4.92 38.57 -40.21
CA ALA A 107 3.48 38.52 -40.35
C ALA A 107 2.86 38.20 -38.98
N ALA A 108 1.82 38.96 -38.61
CA ALA A 108 1.01 38.71 -37.43
C ALA A 108 0.67 37.21 -37.31
N PRO A 109 0.56 36.64 -36.09
CA PRO A 109 0.24 35.23 -35.91
C PRO A 109 -1.12 34.98 -36.57
N MET A 110 -1.05 34.43 -37.78
CA MET A 110 -2.19 33.93 -38.50
C MET A 110 -2.63 32.72 -37.69
N PHE A 111 -3.74 32.83 -36.96
CA PHE A 111 -4.44 31.66 -36.45
C PHE A 111 -4.59 30.72 -37.64
N LEU A 112 -3.86 29.62 -37.62
CA LEU A 112 -3.95 28.60 -38.64
C LEU A 112 -5.42 28.21 -38.71
N ALA A 113 -6.07 28.60 -39.80
CA ALA A 113 -7.37 28.05 -40.16
C ALA A 113 -7.19 26.53 -40.15
N VAL A 114 -7.82 25.87 -39.16
CA VAL A 114 -7.78 24.43 -39.03
C VAL A 114 -8.37 23.87 -40.31
N ASP A 115 -7.51 23.29 -41.12
CA ASP A 115 -7.89 22.60 -42.35
C ASP A 115 -8.96 21.55 -42.00
N THR A 116 -10.19 21.78 -42.45
CA THR A 116 -11.41 21.08 -42.02
C THR A 116 -11.46 19.62 -42.48
N ALA A 117 -10.44 19.16 -43.21
CA ALA A 117 -10.17 17.76 -43.47
C ALA A 117 -9.34 17.12 -42.34
N THR A 118 -9.78 17.25 -41.08
CA THR A 118 -9.15 16.53 -39.96
C THR A 118 -9.39 15.03 -40.16
N THR A 119 -8.42 14.36 -40.77
CA THR A 119 -8.51 12.94 -41.10
C THR A 119 -8.19 12.13 -39.84
N LEU A 120 -8.91 11.02 -39.61
CA LEU A 120 -8.68 10.11 -38.48
C LEU A 120 -7.21 9.72 -38.30
N THR A 121 -6.48 9.57 -39.41
CA THR A 121 -5.03 9.32 -39.45
C THR A 121 -4.21 10.39 -38.73
N ARG A 122 -4.57 11.67 -38.87
CA ARG A 122 -3.87 12.79 -38.21
C ARG A 122 -4.08 12.74 -36.70
N ILE A 123 -5.30 12.44 -36.26
CA ILE A 123 -5.65 12.33 -34.84
C ILE A 123 -4.95 11.13 -34.20
N ARG A 124 -4.90 9.99 -34.90
CA ARG A 124 -4.10 8.82 -34.50
C ARG A 124 -2.62 9.19 -34.32
N GLY A 125 -2.05 9.93 -35.26
CA GLY A 125 -0.68 10.42 -35.18
C GLY A 125 -0.42 11.26 -33.93
N LEU A 126 -1.33 12.19 -33.61
CA LEU A 126 -1.24 13.03 -32.40
C LEU A 126 -1.28 12.22 -31.11
N ARG A 127 -2.18 11.23 -31.00
CA ARG A 127 -2.26 10.35 -29.83
C ARG A 127 -1.00 9.51 -29.67
N GLN A 128 -0.50 8.93 -30.77
CA GLN A 128 0.72 8.12 -30.77
C GLN A 128 1.98 8.94 -30.44
N SER A 129 1.99 10.23 -30.76
CA SER A 129 3.07 11.15 -30.36
C SER A 129 2.94 11.69 -28.94
N GLY A 130 1.99 11.20 -28.13
CA GLY A 130 1.76 11.62 -26.75
C GLY A 130 0.92 12.87 -26.57
N ALA A 131 0.41 13.48 -27.66
CA ALA A 131 -0.46 14.66 -27.62
C ALA A 131 -1.96 14.27 -27.42
N SER A 132 -2.23 13.38 -26.47
CA SER A 132 -3.57 12.79 -26.23
C SER A 132 -4.63 13.83 -25.90
N GLY A 133 -4.28 14.90 -25.17
CA GLY A 133 -5.21 15.99 -24.84
C GLY A 133 -5.67 16.79 -26.06
N LEU A 134 -4.77 17.07 -27.01
CA LEU A 134 -5.11 17.74 -28.27
C LEU A 134 -5.92 16.82 -29.18
N ALA A 135 -5.55 15.53 -29.26
CA ALA A 135 -6.33 14.54 -29.99
C ALA A 135 -7.77 14.44 -29.45
N LEU A 136 -7.95 14.45 -28.12
CA LEU A 136 -9.26 14.44 -27.48
C LEU A 136 -10.06 15.72 -27.77
N ALA A 137 -9.43 16.89 -27.72
CA ALA A 137 -10.09 18.15 -28.04
C ALA A 137 -10.65 18.16 -29.47
N LEU A 138 -9.82 17.74 -30.45
CA LEU A 138 -10.25 17.63 -31.85
C LEU A 138 -11.36 16.58 -32.05
N LEU A 139 -11.34 15.48 -31.31
CA LEU A 139 -12.39 14.45 -31.39
C LEU A 139 -13.72 14.92 -30.78
N LYS A 140 -13.70 15.79 -29.76
CA LYS A 140 -14.92 16.35 -29.13
C LYS A 140 -15.64 17.35 -30.04
N GLU A 141 -14.93 18.03 -30.93
CA GLU A 141 -15.51 18.96 -31.91
C GLU A 141 -16.17 18.25 -33.10
N ILE A 142 -15.89 16.96 -33.27
CA ILE A 142 -16.39 16.17 -34.40
C ILE A 142 -17.63 15.37 -33.97
N GLU A 143 -18.75 15.58 -34.65
CA GLU A 143 -19.92 14.71 -34.52
C GLU A 143 -19.63 13.34 -35.16
N THR A 144 -19.20 12.38 -34.33
CA THR A 144 -18.79 11.02 -34.75
C THR A 144 -19.96 10.15 -35.22
N GLU A 145 -21.17 10.42 -34.75
CA GLU A 145 -22.34 9.54 -34.88
C GLU A 145 -22.90 9.42 -36.30
N HIS A 146 -22.69 10.46 -37.13
CA HIS A 146 -23.18 10.56 -38.50
C HIS A 146 -22.16 10.13 -39.57
N LYS A 147 -20.96 9.72 -39.18
CA LYS A 147 -19.91 9.30 -40.13
C LYS A 147 -20.09 7.84 -40.56
N SER A 148 -19.81 7.54 -41.83
CA SER A 148 -19.88 6.18 -42.39
C SER A 148 -18.98 5.18 -41.64
N ASN A 149 -17.85 5.66 -41.11
CA ASN A 149 -16.90 4.88 -40.30
C ASN A 149 -17.03 5.19 -38.80
N TRP A 150 -18.26 5.43 -38.31
CA TRP A 150 -18.50 5.89 -36.92
C TRP A 150 -17.72 5.10 -35.88
N LEU A 151 -17.62 3.77 -36.02
CA LEU A 151 -16.98 2.89 -35.05
C LEU A 151 -15.46 3.14 -34.95
N GLU A 152 -14.79 3.41 -36.06
CA GLU A 152 -13.35 3.72 -36.04
C GLU A 152 -13.07 5.06 -35.34
N TRP A 153 -13.99 6.01 -35.49
CA TRP A 153 -13.93 7.30 -34.80
C TRP A 153 -14.21 7.15 -33.30
N GLU A 154 -15.22 6.36 -32.93
CA GLU A 154 -15.54 6.07 -31.54
C GLU A 154 -14.42 5.31 -30.83
N GLN A 155 -13.79 4.33 -31.47
CA GLN A 155 -12.65 3.61 -30.89
C GLN A 155 -11.47 4.55 -30.58
N GLU A 156 -11.14 5.49 -31.48
CA GLU A 156 -10.10 6.48 -31.18
C GLU A 156 -10.51 7.44 -30.06
N LEU A 157 -11.79 7.82 -29.98
CA LEU A 157 -12.31 8.61 -28.87
C LEU A 157 -12.20 7.84 -27.55
N TRP A 158 -12.51 6.55 -27.52
CA TRP A 158 -12.40 5.74 -26.31
C TRP A 158 -10.96 5.64 -25.83
N LEU A 159 -9.99 5.46 -26.75
CA LEU A 159 -8.57 5.46 -26.44
C LEU A 159 -8.10 6.83 -25.91
N ALA A 160 -8.58 7.93 -26.49
CA ALA A 160 -8.25 9.28 -26.05
C ALA A 160 -8.84 9.59 -24.66
N LEU A 161 -10.07 9.16 -24.39
CA LEU A 161 -10.73 9.31 -23.09
C LEU A 161 -10.01 8.50 -22.00
N ARG A 162 -9.62 7.26 -22.30
CA ARG A 162 -8.82 6.42 -21.39
C ARG A 162 -7.48 7.08 -21.06
N ALA A 163 -6.80 7.65 -22.07
CA ALA A 163 -5.53 8.34 -21.86
C ALA A 163 -5.66 9.65 -21.06
N ALA A 164 -6.86 10.22 -20.98
CA ALA A 164 -7.17 11.40 -20.20
C ALA A 164 -7.78 11.07 -18.82
N ASP A 165 -7.87 9.78 -18.46
CA ASP A 165 -8.54 9.27 -17.25
C ASP A 165 -10.01 9.72 -17.10
N ASP A 166 -10.67 10.10 -18.20
CA ASP A 166 -12.09 10.47 -18.21
C ASP A 166 -12.98 9.23 -18.36
N TYR A 167 -12.94 8.37 -17.33
CA TYR A 167 -13.66 7.10 -17.29
C TYR A 167 -15.18 7.29 -17.28
N THR A 168 -15.67 8.42 -16.78
CA THR A 168 -17.12 8.72 -16.73
C THR A 168 -17.70 8.92 -18.12
N MET A 169 -17.06 9.76 -18.94
CA MET A 169 -17.48 9.97 -20.32
C MET A 169 -17.24 8.71 -21.17
N LEU A 170 -16.15 7.97 -20.91
CA LEU A 170 -15.86 6.70 -21.58
C LEU A 170 -16.98 5.67 -21.36
N LEU A 171 -17.42 5.45 -20.12
CA LEU A 171 -18.50 4.51 -19.82
C LEU A 171 -19.81 4.89 -20.52
N SER A 172 -20.17 6.18 -20.49
CA SER A 172 -21.36 6.68 -21.18
C SER A 172 -21.33 6.39 -22.70
N ARG A 173 -20.17 6.67 -23.34
CA ARG A 173 -19.98 6.39 -24.78
C ARG A 173 -20.03 4.90 -25.09
N LEU A 174 -19.37 4.05 -24.31
CA LEU A 174 -19.38 2.60 -24.49
C LEU A 174 -20.79 2.01 -24.31
N GLN A 175 -21.54 2.46 -23.30
CA GLN A 175 -22.92 2.03 -23.07
C GLN A 175 -23.85 2.44 -24.21
N SER A 176 -23.71 3.66 -24.74
CA SER A 176 -24.46 4.10 -25.91
C SER A 176 -24.16 3.24 -27.14
N ALA A 177 -22.88 2.89 -27.34
CA ALA A 177 -22.44 2.07 -28.46
C ALA A 177 -23.04 0.65 -28.45
N LEU A 178 -23.31 0.06 -27.28
CA LEU A 178 -23.96 -1.26 -27.17
C LEU A 178 -25.32 -1.34 -27.88
N THR A 179 -26.04 -0.22 -28.02
CA THR A 179 -27.35 -0.18 -28.70
C THR A 179 -27.25 -0.32 -30.22
N ARG A 180 -26.06 -0.06 -30.79
CA ARG A 180 -25.80 -0.05 -32.25
C ARG A 180 -24.94 -1.23 -32.71
N LEU A 181 -24.47 -2.07 -31.78
CA LEU A 181 -23.54 -3.16 -32.04
C LEU A 181 -24.20 -4.50 -31.73
N ASP A 182 -23.87 -5.50 -32.55
CA ASP A 182 -24.33 -6.88 -32.41
C ASP A 182 -23.17 -7.87 -32.48
N GLY A 183 -23.41 -9.10 -32.02
CA GLY A 183 -22.45 -10.20 -32.09
C GLY A 183 -21.13 -9.94 -31.36
N GLU A 184 -20.02 -10.32 -31.99
CA GLU A 184 -18.68 -10.26 -31.40
C GLU A 184 -18.24 -8.84 -31.02
N LEU A 185 -18.60 -7.82 -31.82
CA LEU A 185 -18.25 -6.43 -31.54
C LEU A 185 -18.94 -5.92 -30.28
N ARG A 186 -20.20 -6.33 -30.07
CA ARG A 186 -20.93 -6.03 -28.83
C ARG A 186 -20.26 -6.67 -27.63
N ALA A 187 -19.85 -7.94 -27.75
CA ALA A 187 -19.14 -8.65 -26.69
C ALA A 187 -17.82 -7.95 -26.30
N ARG A 188 -17.05 -7.47 -27.29
CA ARG A 188 -15.82 -6.70 -27.03
C ARG A 188 -16.09 -5.41 -26.26
N VAL A 189 -17.17 -4.69 -26.57
CA VAL A 189 -17.54 -3.48 -25.83
C VAL A 189 -17.93 -3.79 -24.38
N TYR A 190 -18.64 -4.89 -24.10
CA TYR A 190 -18.88 -5.31 -22.71
C TYR A 190 -17.58 -5.60 -21.95
N VAL A 191 -16.60 -6.25 -22.58
CA VAL A 191 -15.27 -6.50 -21.98
C VAL A 191 -14.57 -5.18 -21.66
N GLU A 192 -14.63 -4.19 -22.56
CA GLU A 192 -14.05 -2.86 -22.31
C GLU A 192 -14.74 -2.14 -21.15
N ILE A 193 -16.08 -2.18 -21.06
CA ILE A 193 -16.84 -1.61 -19.94
C ILE A 193 -16.43 -2.28 -18.63
N ALA A 194 -16.32 -3.61 -18.61
CA ALA A 194 -15.89 -4.35 -17.43
C ALA A 194 -14.46 -3.98 -17.01
N GLY A 195 -13.54 -3.83 -17.97
CA GLY A 195 -12.17 -3.38 -17.72
C GLY A 195 -12.12 -1.99 -17.08
N VAL A 196 -12.96 -1.05 -17.54
CA VAL A 196 -13.06 0.28 -16.93
C VAL A 196 -13.55 0.20 -15.48
N HIS A 197 -14.56 -0.63 -15.18
CA HIS A 197 -15.03 -0.83 -13.82
C HIS A 197 -13.94 -1.42 -12.89
N ILE A 198 -13.09 -2.32 -13.39
CA ILE A 198 -11.95 -2.83 -12.60
C ILE A 198 -10.95 -1.74 -12.29
N VAL A 199 -10.64 -0.85 -13.25
CA VAL A 199 -9.73 0.29 -13.03
C VAL A 199 -10.31 1.28 -12.01
N GLN A 200 -11.64 1.44 -11.98
CA GLN A 200 -12.34 2.29 -11.02
C GLN A 200 -12.55 1.64 -9.63
N ASP A 201 -11.96 0.46 -9.38
CA ASP A 201 -12.13 -0.29 -8.12
C ASP A 201 -13.61 -0.67 -7.84
N ASP A 202 -14.40 -0.90 -8.91
CA ASP A 202 -15.78 -1.42 -8.85
C ASP A 202 -15.89 -2.82 -9.50
N PRO A 203 -15.29 -3.85 -8.89
CA PRO A 203 -15.36 -5.22 -9.39
C PRO A 203 -16.78 -5.79 -9.46
N ARG A 204 -17.73 -5.23 -8.71
CA ARG A 204 -19.12 -5.73 -8.68
C ARG A 204 -19.83 -5.39 -9.96
N SER A 205 -19.71 -4.15 -10.41
CA SER A 205 -20.24 -3.72 -11.71
C SER A 205 -19.54 -4.45 -12.85
N ALA A 206 -18.22 -4.65 -12.77
CA ALA A 206 -17.47 -5.43 -13.77
C ALA A 206 -18.06 -6.84 -13.95
N ARG A 207 -18.34 -7.57 -12.86
CA ARG A 207 -18.99 -8.89 -12.94
C ARG A 207 -20.40 -8.82 -13.52
N SER A 208 -21.18 -7.81 -13.16
CA SER A 208 -22.54 -7.65 -13.67
C SER A 208 -22.54 -7.47 -15.19
N VAL A 209 -21.65 -6.60 -15.69
CA VAL A 209 -21.46 -6.33 -17.12
C VAL A 209 -20.99 -7.59 -17.86
N LEU A 210 -20.02 -8.33 -17.32
CA LEU A 210 -19.54 -9.57 -17.94
C LEU A 210 -20.59 -10.69 -17.97
N ARG A 211 -21.51 -10.74 -16.98
CA ARG A 211 -22.64 -11.68 -17.02
C ARG A 211 -23.68 -11.27 -18.06
N ALA A 212 -23.98 -9.98 -18.17
CA ALA A 212 -24.89 -9.46 -19.19
C ALA A 212 -24.39 -9.76 -20.60
N MET A 213 -23.09 -9.63 -20.85
CA MET A 213 -22.47 -10.00 -22.12
C MET A 213 -22.78 -11.44 -22.56
N TRP A 214 -22.76 -12.43 -21.65
CA TRP A 214 -23.09 -13.84 -21.98
C TRP A 214 -24.57 -14.07 -22.28
N VAL A 215 -25.44 -13.14 -21.89
CA VAL A 215 -26.86 -13.18 -22.22
C VAL A 215 -27.13 -12.43 -23.53
N ASP A 216 -26.46 -11.30 -23.73
CA ASP A 216 -26.77 -10.33 -24.78
C ASP A 216 -25.92 -10.49 -26.06
N SER A 217 -24.89 -11.34 -26.04
CA SER A 217 -23.97 -11.50 -27.18
C SER A 217 -23.28 -12.86 -27.22
N GLU A 218 -22.80 -13.23 -28.41
CA GLU A 218 -21.94 -14.39 -28.63
C GLU A 218 -20.49 -13.91 -28.83
N PRO A 219 -19.58 -14.14 -27.87
CA PRO A 219 -18.18 -13.76 -28.00
C PRO A 219 -17.41 -14.68 -28.96
N ASP A 220 -16.38 -14.13 -29.61
CA ASP A 220 -15.32 -14.96 -30.16
C ASP A 220 -14.47 -15.59 -29.02
N SER A 221 -13.65 -16.60 -29.36
CA SER A 221 -12.84 -17.32 -28.37
C SER A 221 -11.90 -16.40 -27.58
N GLN A 222 -11.36 -15.36 -28.22
CA GLN A 222 -10.42 -14.44 -27.57
C GLN A 222 -11.13 -13.52 -26.59
N THR A 223 -12.28 -12.96 -26.97
CA THR A 223 -13.13 -12.12 -26.09
C THR A 223 -13.64 -12.95 -24.93
N ALA A 224 -14.04 -14.21 -25.18
CA ALA A 224 -14.40 -15.16 -24.14
C ALA A 224 -13.27 -15.38 -23.12
N MET A 225 -12.05 -15.60 -23.60
CA MET A 225 -10.89 -15.79 -22.74
C MET A 225 -10.60 -14.54 -21.90
N THR A 226 -10.56 -13.35 -22.52
CA THR A 226 -10.33 -12.07 -21.82
C THR A 226 -11.40 -11.81 -20.76
N ALA A 227 -12.67 -12.00 -21.11
CA ALA A 227 -13.77 -11.85 -20.18
C ALA A 227 -13.66 -12.78 -18.96
N ARG A 228 -13.27 -14.04 -19.17
CA ARG A 228 -13.05 -14.96 -18.04
C ARG A 228 -11.89 -14.54 -17.16
N ARG A 229 -10.81 -14.00 -17.74
CA ARG A 229 -9.70 -13.45 -16.96
C ARG A 229 -10.14 -12.27 -16.10
N LEU A 230 -10.88 -11.31 -16.69
CA LEU A 230 -11.46 -10.20 -15.93
C LEU A 230 -12.43 -10.65 -14.84
N MET A 231 -13.20 -11.71 -15.07
CA MET A 231 -14.09 -12.28 -14.05
C MET A 231 -13.30 -12.82 -12.85
N ILE A 232 -12.16 -13.49 -13.08
CA ILE A 232 -11.26 -13.96 -12.01
C ILE A 232 -10.72 -12.77 -11.22
N ASP A 233 -10.22 -11.74 -11.92
CA ASP A 233 -9.68 -10.53 -11.29
C ASP A 233 -10.76 -9.80 -10.47
N ALA A 234 -11.99 -9.75 -10.98
CA ALA A 234 -13.13 -9.17 -10.27
C ALA A 234 -13.51 -9.93 -8.99
N TYR A 235 -13.49 -11.28 -9.02
CA TYR A 235 -13.72 -12.06 -7.80
C TYR A 235 -12.62 -11.85 -6.78
N ARG A 236 -11.37 -11.84 -7.23
CA ARG A 236 -10.21 -11.61 -6.38
C ARG A 236 -10.23 -10.23 -5.72
N ALA A 237 -10.55 -9.17 -6.47
CA ALA A 237 -10.64 -7.81 -5.96
C ALA A 237 -11.71 -7.63 -4.86
N GLU A 238 -12.80 -8.42 -4.89
CA GLU A 238 -13.79 -8.44 -3.81
C GLU A 238 -13.46 -9.39 -2.66
N ASN A 239 -12.27 -9.98 -2.64
CA ASN A 239 -11.88 -11.01 -1.68
C ASN A 239 -12.79 -12.27 -1.72
N LEU A 240 -13.44 -12.53 -2.86
CA LEU A 240 -14.24 -13.74 -3.11
C LEU A 240 -13.34 -14.88 -3.60
N PHE A 241 -12.37 -15.27 -2.77
CA PHE A 241 -11.28 -16.15 -3.20
C PHE A 241 -11.72 -17.56 -3.61
N LEU A 242 -12.80 -18.08 -3.02
CA LEU A 242 -13.36 -19.38 -3.41
C LEU A 242 -13.96 -19.34 -4.82
N ASP A 243 -14.67 -18.25 -5.15
CA ASP A 243 -15.24 -18.04 -6.47
C ASP A 243 -14.15 -17.79 -7.51
N ALA A 244 -13.09 -17.04 -7.12
CA ALA A 244 -11.91 -16.85 -7.96
C ALA A 244 -11.21 -18.19 -8.27
N ASP A 245 -11.04 -19.07 -7.28
CA ASP A 245 -10.45 -20.40 -7.46
C ASP A 245 -11.30 -21.31 -8.37
N ALA A 246 -12.62 -21.28 -8.20
CA ALA A 246 -13.54 -22.01 -9.06
C ALA A 246 -13.51 -21.50 -10.52
N ALA A 247 -13.51 -20.17 -10.70
CA ALA A 247 -13.40 -19.54 -12.02
C ALA A 247 -12.07 -19.88 -12.70
N CYS A 248 -10.98 -19.88 -11.94
CA CYS A 248 -9.68 -20.30 -12.43
C CYS A 248 -9.64 -21.79 -12.82
N SER A 249 -10.24 -22.67 -12.04
CA SER A 249 -10.31 -24.11 -12.34
C SER A 249 -11.05 -24.35 -13.66
N ARG A 250 -12.16 -23.63 -13.87
CA ARG A 250 -12.89 -23.64 -15.15
C ARG A 250 -12.03 -23.10 -16.29
N PHE A 251 -11.38 -21.96 -16.11
CA PHE A 251 -10.49 -21.38 -17.11
C PHE A 251 -9.38 -22.35 -17.52
N GLN A 252 -8.74 -23.03 -16.55
CA GLN A 252 -7.71 -24.01 -16.84
C GLN A 252 -8.23 -25.21 -17.62
N SER A 253 -9.41 -25.74 -17.28
CA SER A 253 -10.01 -26.87 -17.98
C SER A 253 -10.38 -26.57 -19.44
N GLU A 254 -10.61 -25.29 -19.75
CA GLU A 254 -11.09 -24.87 -21.06
C GLU A 254 -9.97 -24.39 -21.98
N TYR A 255 -9.00 -23.65 -21.44
CA TYR A 255 -7.96 -23.00 -22.24
C TYR A 255 -6.56 -23.58 -22.06
N TYR A 256 -6.33 -24.44 -21.05
CA TYR A 256 -5.02 -25.04 -20.77
C TYR A 256 -3.85 -24.04 -20.82
N PRO A 257 -3.92 -22.91 -20.09
CA PRO A 257 -2.86 -21.90 -20.11
C PRO A 257 -1.53 -22.50 -19.65
N ASP A 258 -0.46 -22.20 -20.39
CA ASP A 258 0.90 -22.69 -20.16
C ASP A 258 1.90 -21.59 -19.78
N ASP A 259 1.42 -20.35 -19.66
CA ASP A 259 2.25 -19.21 -19.34
C ASP A 259 2.57 -19.11 -17.82
N ALA A 260 3.74 -18.58 -17.49
CA ALA A 260 4.17 -18.43 -16.10
C ALA A 260 3.22 -17.52 -15.29
N SER A 261 2.68 -16.47 -15.91
CA SER A 261 1.78 -15.51 -15.27
C SER A 261 0.50 -16.17 -14.75
N TRP A 262 0.05 -17.25 -15.41
CA TRP A 262 -1.09 -18.03 -14.94
C TRP A 262 -0.80 -18.72 -13.61
N GLY A 263 0.33 -19.43 -13.49
CA GLY A 263 0.67 -20.11 -12.25
C GLY A 263 0.96 -19.13 -11.10
N GLU A 264 1.52 -17.96 -11.40
CA GLU A 264 1.68 -16.87 -10.42
C GLU A 264 0.32 -16.33 -9.93
N LEU A 265 -0.64 -16.09 -10.83
CA LEU A 265 -2.00 -15.68 -10.46
C LEU A 265 -2.69 -16.74 -9.60
N ARG A 266 -2.64 -18.01 -10.02
CA ARG A 266 -3.23 -19.14 -9.27
C ARG A 266 -2.64 -19.26 -7.89
N ALA A 267 -1.32 -19.21 -7.77
CA ALA A 267 -0.63 -19.26 -6.49
C ALA A 267 -1.00 -18.08 -5.60
N THR A 268 -1.12 -16.88 -6.16
CA THR A 268 -1.51 -15.68 -5.41
C THR A 268 -2.92 -15.83 -4.82
N ILE A 269 -3.92 -16.22 -5.62
CA ILE A 269 -5.29 -16.46 -5.15
C ILE A 269 -5.32 -17.54 -4.06
N LEU A 270 -4.55 -18.63 -4.25
CA LEU A 270 -4.47 -19.70 -3.25
C LEU A 270 -3.84 -19.21 -1.94
N LEU A 271 -2.82 -18.36 -2.00
CA LEU A 271 -2.20 -17.75 -0.81
C LEU A 271 -3.13 -16.78 -0.09
N GLU A 272 -3.89 -15.98 -0.83
CA GLU A 272 -4.93 -15.08 -0.29
C GLU A 272 -6.07 -15.88 0.35
N SER A 273 -6.42 -17.05 -0.20
CA SER A 273 -7.42 -17.97 0.35
C SER A 273 -6.94 -18.79 1.56
N GLY A 274 -5.68 -18.65 1.98
CA GLY A 274 -5.11 -19.41 3.09
C GLY A 274 -4.75 -20.87 2.77
N ARG A 275 -4.49 -21.21 1.49
CA ARG A 275 -4.10 -22.55 1.01
C ARG A 275 -2.66 -22.58 0.48
N PRO A 276 -1.65 -22.31 1.34
CA PRO A 276 -0.25 -22.16 0.89
C PRO A 276 0.35 -23.45 0.31
N GLY A 277 -0.01 -24.62 0.84
CA GLY A 277 0.49 -25.90 0.33
C GLY A 277 0.05 -26.20 -1.11
N GLU A 278 -1.15 -25.76 -1.49
CA GLU A 278 -1.63 -25.90 -2.88
C GLU A 278 -0.99 -24.87 -3.81
N ALA A 279 -0.77 -23.65 -3.32
CA ALA A 279 -0.05 -22.62 -4.07
C ALA A 279 1.35 -23.10 -4.49
N LEU A 280 2.06 -23.82 -3.61
CA LEU A 280 3.39 -24.36 -3.92
C LEU A 280 3.39 -25.26 -5.16
N ARG A 281 2.31 -26.01 -5.41
CA ARG A 281 2.21 -26.92 -6.57
C ARG A 281 2.22 -26.17 -7.90
N TYR A 282 1.61 -24.99 -7.93
CA TYR A 282 1.59 -24.12 -9.12
C TYR A 282 2.90 -23.34 -9.31
N LEU A 283 3.71 -23.21 -8.26
CA LEU A 283 5.00 -22.52 -8.29
C LEU A 283 6.18 -23.47 -8.55
N VAL A 284 5.97 -24.79 -8.63
CA VAL A 284 7.03 -25.75 -8.92
C VAL A 284 7.56 -25.53 -10.33
N GLY A 285 8.89 -25.40 -10.46
CA GLY A 285 9.55 -25.22 -11.75
C GLY A 285 9.44 -23.82 -12.35
N GLN A 286 8.61 -22.93 -11.79
CA GLN A 286 8.52 -21.55 -12.22
C GLN A 286 9.78 -20.77 -11.83
N GLN A 287 10.26 -19.97 -12.79
CA GLN A 287 11.43 -19.10 -12.64
C GLN A 287 10.98 -17.65 -12.60
N GLY A 288 11.79 -16.79 -11.97
CA GLY A 288 11.52 -15.36 -11.88
C GLY A 288 11.31 -14.89 -10.45
N LYS A 289 11.54 -13.59 -10.24
CA LYS A 289 11.50 -12.96 -8.91
C LYS A 289 10.13 -13.12 -8.25
N GLN A 290 9.04 -12.98 -9.00
CA GLN A 290 7.70 -13.08 -8.44
C GLN A 290 7.37 -14.51 -7.97
N ALA A 291 7.67 -15.53 -8.78
CA ALA A 291 7.56 -16.92 -8.35
C ALA A 291 8.45 -17.26 -7.14
N GLU A 292 9.66 -16.68 -7.01
CA GLU A 292 10.51 -16.83 -5.83
C GLU A 292 9.86 -16.21 -4.57
N ARG A 293 9.32 -15.00 -4.70
CA ARG A 293 8.61 -14.29 -3.62
C ARG A 293 7.39 -15.08 -3.14
N LEU A 294 6.55 -15.54 -4.06
CA LEU A 294 5.37 -16.34 -3.74
C LEU A 294 5.76 -17.66 -3.07
N ARG A 295 6.85 -18.31 -3.50
CA ARG A 295 7.36 -19.53 -2.85
C ARG A 295 7.82 -19.27 -1.42
N LEU A 296 8.50 -18.16 -1.16
CA LEU A 296 8.93 -17.79 0.18
C LEU A 296 7.72 -17.62 1.11
N VAL A 297 6.71 -16.83 0.69
CA VAL A 297 5.49 -16.61 1.47
C VAL A 297 4.73 -17.92 1.68
N ALA A 298 4.59 -18.73 0.63
CA ALA A 298 3.91 -20.02 0.72
C ALA A 298 4.59 -20.97 1.70
N ARG A 299 5.91 -21.12 1.65
CA ARG A 299 6.67 -21.99 2.58
C ARG A 299 6.63 -21.50 4.01
N LEU A 300 6.65 -20.18 4.23
CA LEU A 300 6.50 -19.59 5.55
C LEU A 300 5.11 -19.89 6.13
N ARG A 301 4.04 -19.65 5.36
CA ARG A 301 2.66 -19.86 5.82
C ARG A 301 2.28 -21.33 5.98
N GLU A 302 2.85 -22.22 5.16
CA GLU A 302 2.68 -23.67 5.31
C GLU A 302 3.42 -24.20 6.55
N GLY A 303 4.48 -23.50 7.01
CA GLY A 303 5.36 -23.95 8.09
C GLY A 303 6.51 -24.85 7.63
N SER A 304 6.69 -25.05 6.32
CA SER A 304 7.86 -25.73 5.75
C SER A 304 9.16 -24.97 6.02
N TYR A 305 9.09 -23.65 6.14
CA TYR A 305 10.18 -22.82 6.64
C TYR A 305 9.88 -22.36 8.07
N SER A 306 10.84 -22.54 8.97
CA SER A 306 10.76 -21.98 10.32
C SER A 306 10.75 -20.45 10.24
N ALA A 307 9.88 -19.81 11.01
CA ALA A 307 9.81 -18.37 11.09
C ALA A 307 11.15 -17.75 11.53
N ASP A 308 11.83 -18.38 12.49
CA ASP A 308 13.14 -17.94 12.99
C ASP A 308 14.22 -17.99 11.90
N ASP A 309 14.23 -19.06 11.09
CA ASP A 309 15.19 -19.21 9.99
C ASP A 309 14.95 -18.15 8.91
N VAL A 310 13.68 -17.81 8.64
CA VAL A 310 13.32 -16.76 7.69
C VAL A 310 13.77 -15.40 8.22
N LEU A 311 13.53 -15.10 9.50
CA LEU A 311 14.00 -13.86 10.13
C LEU A 311 15.52 -13.75 10.10
N ALA A 312 16.26 -14.82 10.43
CA ALA A 312 17.72 -14.81 10.39
C ALA A 312 18.26 -14.54 8.98
N ARG A 313 17.66 -15.15 7.95
CA ARG A 313 18.02 -14.90 6.54
C ARG A 313 17.73 -13.47 6.11
N LEU A 314 16.59 -12.94 6.54
CA LEU A 314 16.18 -11.58 6.19
C LEU A 314 16.99 -10.52 6.96
N GLY A 315 17.34 -10.76 8.23
CA GLY A 315 18.17 -9.87 9.05
C GLY A 315 19.56 -9.66 8.44
N LEU A 316 20.21 -10.76 8.01
CA LEU A 316 21.51 -10.71 7.31
C LEU A 316 21.47 -9.91 6.00
N SER A 317 20.31 -9.84 5.34
CA SER A 317 20.13 -9.11 4.07
C SER A 317 19.86 -7.61 4.27
N ALA A 318 19.27 -7.19 5.38
CA ALA A 318 18.98 -5.77 5.66
C ALA A 318 20.23 -4.97 6.02
N GLU A 319 21.23 -5.61 6.63
CA GLU A 319 22.52 -4.98 6.93
C GLU A 319 23.38 -4.75 5.66
N GLN A 320 23.02 -5.39 4.52
CA GLN A 320 23.86 -5.50 3.32
C GLN A 320 23.38 -4.70 2.10
N SER A 321 22.86 -3.48 2.28
CA SER A 321 22.62 -2.44 1.25
C SER A 321 21.17 -2.21 0.85
N ASN A 322 20.84 -0.92 0.73
CA ASN A 322 19.77 -0.33 -0.08
C ASN A 322 18.62 -1.29 -0.45
N VAL A 323 17.62 -1.36 0.43
CA VAL A 323 16.33 -2.01 0.14
C VAL A 323 15.55 -1.14 -0.87
N GLY A 324 16.14 -0.90 -2.04
CA GLY A 324 15.75 0.17 -2.96
C GLY A 324 14.72 -0.22 -4.00
N VAL A 325 14.27 -1.48 -4.05
CA VAL A 325 13.26 -1.91 -5.03
C VAL A 325 12.21 -2.86 -4.43
N ASP A 326 12.50 -3.57 -3.33
CA ASP A 326 11.60 -4.57 -2.72
C ASP A 326 11.36 -4.40 -1.21
N ALA A 327 11.49 -3.17 -0.69
CA ALA A 327 11.31 -2.91 0.74
C ALA A 327 9.97 -3.37 1.29
N HIS A 328 8.90 -3.20 0.52
CA HIS A 328 7.55 -3.59 0.93
C HIS A 328 7.40 -5.10 1.05
N PHE A 329 7.94 -5.84 0.08
CA PHE A 329 7.91 -7.29 0.13
C PHE A 329 8.75 -7.80 1.30
N TYR A 330 9.97 -7.27 1.46
CA TYR A 330 10.86 -7.60 2.56
C TYR A 330 10.21 -7.36 3.92
N TRP A 331 9.74 -6.13 4.16
CA TRP A 331 9.13 -5.76 5.43
C TRP A 331 7.81 -6.51 5.64
N GLY A 332 7.03 -6.78 4.59
CA GLY A 332 5.81 -7.59 4.71
C GLY A 332 6.09 -9.02 5.16
N VAL A 333 7.08 -9.69 4.56
CA VAL A 333 7.49 -11.03 4.98
C VAL A 333 8.09 -11.02 6.39
N MET A 334 8.94 -10.04 6.71
CA MET A 334 9.47 -9.85 8.07
C MET A 334 8.34 -9.71 9.07
N ALA A 335 7.33 -8.91 8.75
CA ALA A 335 6.21 -8.69 9.63
C ALA A 335 5.42 -10.00 9.85
N GLU A 336 5.17 -10.81 8.82
CA GLU A 336 4.46 -12.09 8.98
C GLU A 336 5.31 -13.14 9.73
N ALA A 337 6.61 -13.26 9.39
CA ALA A 337 7.52 -14.18 10.05
C ALA A 337 7.68 -13.84 11.54
N ALA A 338 7.86 -12.55 11.87
CA ALA A 338 7.98 -12.07 13.25
C ALA A 338 6.72 -12.37 14.07
N LEU A 339 5.53 -12.26 13.46
CA LEU A 339 4.28 -12.64 14.11
C LEU A 339 4.24 -14.15 14.43
N LEU A 340 4.67 -15.00 13.50
CA LEU A 340 4.71 -16.46 13.68
C LEU A 340 5.77 -16.89 14.72
N ALA A 341 6.94 -16.25 14.72
CA ALA A 341 8.02 -16.46 15.68
C ALA A 341 7.73 -15.86 17.07
N LYS A 342 6.74 -14.97 17.18
CA LYS A 342 6.49 -14.12 18.36
C LYS A 342 7.67 -13.19 18.68
N ASP A 343 8.46 -12.81 17.69
CA ASP A 343 9.47 -11.77 17.81
C ASP A 343 8.79 -10.39 17.64
N TRP A 344 8.37 -9.79 18.76
CA TRP A 344 7.65 -8.52 18.71
C TRP A 344 8.51 -7.34 18.31
N SER A 345 9.83 -7.41 18.55
CA SER A 345 10.75 -6.34 18.17
C SER A 345 10.83 -6.23 16.65
N SER A 346 11.10 -7.35 15.98
CA SER A 346 11.11 -7.42 14.51
C SER A 346 9.74 -7.10 13.91
N ARG A 347 8.65 -7.51 14.57
CA ARG A 347 7.27 -7.22 14.12
C ARG A 347 6.97 -5.72 14.16
N VAL A 348 7.31 -5.04 15.25
CA VAL A 348 7.13 -3.59 15.40
C VAL A 348 7.93 -2.86 14.33
N LYS A 349 9.22 -3.18 14.18
CA LYS A 349 10.09 -2.58 13.18
C LYS A 349 9.49 -2.67 11.77
N ALA A 350 9.06 -3.87 11.40
CA ALA A 350 8.49 -4.11 10.08
C ALA A 350 7.18 -3.33 9.85
N LEU A 351 6.29 -3.28 10.84
CA LEU A 351 5.02 -2.55 10.74
C LEU A 351 5.23 -1.02 10.69
N GLU A 352 6.20 -0.49 11.44
CA GLU A 352 6.57 0.93 11.38
C GLU A 352 6.99 1.33 9.97
N TRP A 353 7.91 0.57 9.36
CA TRP A 353 8.37 0.81 8.00
C TRP A 353 7.27 0.69 6.95
N LEU A 354 6.41 -0.33 7.06
CA LEU A 354 5.32 -0.55 6.11
C LEU A 354 4.24 0.55 6.18
N LEU A 355 3.99 1.12 7.37
CA LEU A 355 2.99 2.18 7.55
C LEU A 355 3.51 3.57 7.16
N VAL A 356 4.83 3.76 7.10
CA VAL A 356 5.46 5.01 6.65
C VAL A 356 5.50 5.12 5.14
N SER A 357 5.56 3.99 4.44
CA SER A 357 5.70 4.00 2.99
C SER A 357 4.36 4.18 2.29
N ASP A 358 4.32 5.09 1.31
CA ASP A 358 3.16 5.35 0.46
C ASP A 358 2.99 4.29 -0.66
N VAL A 359 3.86 3.27 -0.72
CA VAL A 359 3.80 2.25 -1.78
C VAL A 359 2.73 1.22 -1.46
N LYS A 360 1.87 0.97 -2.46
CA LYS A 360 0.84 -0.08 -2.39
C LYS A 360 1.52 -1.44 -2.21
N ILE A 361 1.15 -2.14 -1.12
CA ILE A 361 1.64 -3.49 -0.86
C ILE A 361 0.96 -4.45 -1.84
N GLU A 362 1.80 -5.20 -2.55
CA GLU A 362 1.32 -6.23 -3.45
C GLU A 362 0.90 -7.48 -2.67
N ALA A 363 -0.20 -8.08 -3.14
CA ALA A 363 -0.62 -9.39 -2.71
C ALA A 363 0.49 -10.45 -2.90
N PRO A 364 0.52 -11.50 -2.06
CA PRO A 364 -0.50 -11.91 -1.08
C PRO A 364 -0.22 -11.40 0.35
N LEU A 365 0.66 -10.40 0.51
CA LEU A 365 1.03 -9.86 1.82
C LEU A 365 -0.13 -9.09 2.44
N LEU A 366 -0.25 -9.20 3.76
CA LEU A 366 -1.29 -8.49 4.50
C LEU A 366 -1.00 -6.99 4.57
N THR A 367 -2.01 -6.16 4.26
CA THR A 367 -1.93 -4.72 4.44
C THR A 367 -1.78 -4.39 5.94
N PRO A 368 -0.74 -3.64 6.34
CA PRO A 368 -0.53 -3.26 7.72
C PRO A 368 -1.64 -2.31 8.14
N THR A 369 -2.05 -2.41 9.40
CA THR A 369 -3.01 -1.47 9.96
C THR A 369 -2.45 -0.86 11.23
N ARG A 370 -2.88 0.36 11.54
CA ARG A 370 -2.59 1.01 12.82
C ARG A 370 -2.96 0.11 14.01
N VAL A 371 -4.04 -0.65 13.91
CA VAL A 371 -4.47 -1.59 14.96
C VAL A 371 -3.44 -2.70 15.17
N GLN A 372 -2.89 -3.28 14.10
CA GLN A 372 -1.84 -4.29 14.19
C GLN A 372 -0.56 -3.72 14.83
N LEU A 373 -0.18 -2.48 14.50
CA LEU A 373 0.98 -1.82 15.10
C LEU A 373 0.77 -1.61 16.61
N LEU A 374 -0.36 -1.05 17.03
CA LEU A 374 -0.67 -0.83 18.45
C LEU A 374 -0.73 -2.16 19.23
N ALA A 375 -1.24 -3.23 18.63
CA ALA A 375 -1.24 -4.54 19.25
C ALA A 375 0.19 -5.09 19.42
N ALA A 376 1.06 -4.89 18.42
CA ALA A 376 2.46 -5.29 18.49
C ALA A 376 3.24 -4.48 19.55
N TYR A 377 3.03 -3.17 19.63
CA TYR A 377 3.61 -2.32 20.68
C TYR A 377 3.20 -2.80 22.08
N ASN A 378 1.92 -3.05 22.31
CA ASN A 378 1.44 -3.53 23.62
C ASN A 378 2.09 -4.88 24.00
N ARG A 379 2.30 -5.78 23.04
CA ARG A 379 2.95 -7.09 23.27
C ARG A 379 4.43 -6.93 23.59
N LEU A 380 5.15 -6.13 22.79
CA LEU A 380 6.56 -5.85 23.02
C LEU A 380 6.77 -5.17 24.38
N ALA A 381 5.97 -4.14 24.69
CA ALA A 381 6.00 -3.47 25.97
C ALA A 381 5.75 -4.45 27.12
N ALA A 382 4.78 -5.36 27.02
CA ALA A 382 4.50 -6.35 28.06
C ALA A 382 5.68 -7.31 28.35
N GLU A 383 6.58 -7.55 27.39
CA GLU A 383 7.81 -8.33 27.61
C GLU A 383 8.91 -7.51 28.28
N ILE A 384 8.95 -6.21 28.01
CA ILE A 384 9.96 -5.28 28.54
C ILE A 384 9.62 -4.81 29.96
N LEU A 385 8.34 -4.49 30.19
CA LEU A 385 7.85 -3.88 31.44
C LEU A 385 8.30 -4.63 32.70
N PRO A 386 8.26 -5.98 32.78
CA PRO A 386 8.70 -6.71 33.97
C PRO A 386 10.20 -6.57 34.28
N ALA A 387 11.03 -6.29 33.26
CA ALA A 387 12.47 -6.14 33.40
C ALA A 387 12.90 -4.72 33.80
N ILE A 388 12.00 -3.74 33.72
CA ILE A 388 12.25 -2.34 34.05
C ILE A 388 11.46 -1.98 35.31
N PRO A 389 12.11 -1.74 36.46
CA PRO A 389 11.40 -1.34 37.68
C PRO A 389 10.79 0.05 37.50
N PHE A 390 9.46 0.10 37.37
CA PHE A 390 8.72 1.36 37.30
C PHE A 390 8.72 2.08 38.65
N GLY A 391 9.51 3.15 38.74
CA GLY A 391 9.38 4.14 39.81
C GLY A 391 8.27 5.14 39.45
N PRO A 392 7.20 5.30 40.24
CA PRO A 392 6.01 6.09 39.87
C PRO A 392 6.20 7.63 39.84
N GLN A 393 7.42 8.17 39.88
CA GLN A 393 7.64 9.57 40.27
C GLN A 393 8.51 10.41 39.32
N ASP A 394 9.17 9.83 38.32
CA ASP A 394 10.00 10.63 37.39
C ASP A 394 9.93 10.10 35.93
N PRO A 395 9.23 10.80 35.02
CA PRO A 395 9.17 10.46 33.60
C PRO A 395 10.55 10.39 32.92
N GLY A 396 11.52 11.20 33.38
CA GLY A 396 12.89 11.19 32.85
C GLY A 396 13.65 9.91 33.22
N SER A 397 13.40 9.38 34.42
CA SER A 397 13.95 8.09 34.84
C SER A 397 13.49 6.92 33.96
N TRP A 398 12.29 7.02 33.36
CA TRP A 398 11.73 5.97 32.50
C TRP A 398 12.44 5.92 31.16
N ILE A 399 12.69 7.08 30.55
CA ILE A 399 13.44 7.18 29.29
C ILE A 399 14.84 6.59 29.46
N ASN A 400 15.54 6.99 30.52
CA ASN A 400 16.88 6.49 30.84
C ASN A 400 16.89 4.98 31.14
N ALA A 401 15.86 4.45 31.79
CA ALA A 401 15.77 3.02 32.12
C ALA A 401 15.56 2.15 30.88
N VAL A 402 14.81 2.65 29.89
CA VAL A 402 14.63 1.97 28.60
C VAL A 402 15.91 1.95 27.79
N GLU A 403 16.59 3.09 27.70
CA GLU A 403 17.89 3.19 27.02
C GLU A 403 18.92 2.26 27.68
N SER A 404 18.94 2.23 29.01
CA SER A 404 19.84 1.36 29.78
C SER A 404 19.52 -0.13 29.64
N ALA A 405 18.28 -0.50 29.36
CA ALA A 405 17.85 -1.88 29.15
C ALA A 405 18.22 -2.44 27.76
N GLY A 406 18.80 -1.62 26.86
CA GLY A 406 19.32 -2.09 25.57
C GLY A 406 18.25 -2.56 24.60
N VAL A 407 17.01 -2.10 24.75
CA VAL A 407 15.81 -2.62 24.05
C VAL A 407 15.67 -2.13 22.60
N GLY A 408 16.65 -1.36 22.10
CA GLY A 408 16.59 -0.72 20.80
C GLY A 408 15.52 0.38 20.72
N SER A 409 15.50 1.08 19.59
CA SER A 409 14.61 2.23 19.37
C SER A 409 13.12 1.82 19.31
N GLU A 410 12.87 0.61 18.80
CA GLU A 410 11.57 0.01 18.60
C GLU A 410 10.91 -0.33 19.95
N GLY A 411 11.68 -0.88 20.89
CA GLY A 411 11.24 -1.15 22.25
C GLY A 411 10.93 0.12 23.03
N GLN A 412 11.72 1.18 22.85
CA GLN A 412 11.45 2.49 23.45
C GLN A 412 10.12 3.07 22.97
N ARG A 413 9.89 3.11 21.66
CA ARG A 413 8.61 3.59 21.11
C ARG A 413 7.43 2.75 21.61
N ALA A 414 7.56 1.42 21.65
CA ALA A 414 6.53 0.54 22.16
C ALA A 414 6.13 0.86 23.60
N LEU A 415 7.11 1.11 24.46
CA LEU A 415 6.90 1.41 25.86
C LEU A 415 6.27 2.79 26.05
N LEU A 416 6.78 3.82 25.36
CA LEU A 416 6.22 5.18 25.38
C LEU A 416 4.77 5.20 24.94
N VAL A 417 4.45 4.54 23.82
CA VAL A 417 3.08 4.42 23.30
C VAL A 417 2.16 3.70 24.29
N THR A 418 2.64 2.62 24.92
CA THR A 418 1.83 1.85 25.87
C THR A 418 1.53 2.64 27.15
N ILE A 419 2.51 3.38 27.66
CA ILE A 419 2.38 4.20 28.87
C ILE A 419 1.47 5.41 28.63
N LEU A 420 1.67 6.14 27.53
CA LEU A 420 0.82 7.28 27.16
C LEU A 420 -0.66 6.86 27.07
N ARG A 421 -0.93 5.65 26.55
CA ARG A 421 -2.28 5.09 26.47
C ARG A 421 -2.85 4.59 27.80
N ALA A 422 -2.00 4.18 28.73
CA ALA A 422 -2.44 3.73 30.05
C ALA A 422 -2.92 4.89 30.93
N GLY A 423 -2.61 6.13 30.55
CA GLY A 423 -2.93 7.34 31.29
C GLY A 423 -1.83 7.67 32.29
N VAL A 424 -1.20 8.83 32.10
CA VAL A 424 -0.14 9.37 32.97
C VAL A 424 -0.57 10.76 33.45
N GLY A 425 0.00 11.23 34.56
CA GLY A 425 -0.21 12.61 35.02
C GLY A 425 0.17 13.64 33.95
N GLU A 426 -0.53 14.78 33.91
CA GLU A 426 -0.40 15.80 32.86
C GLU A 426 1.06 16.28 32.67
N ASP A 427 1.81 16.41 33.77
CA ASP A 427 3.22 16.82 33.77
C ASP A 427 4.13 15.84 32.99
N ALA A 428 3.79 14.56 32.96
CA ALA A 428 4.55 13.52 32.30
C ALA A 428 4.19 13.36 30.81
N VAL A 429 2.95 13.69 30.44
CA VAL A 429 2.44 13.51 29.07
C VAL A 429 3.27 14.33 28.08
N GLY A 430 3.62 15.58 28.42
CA GLY A 430 4.47 16.43 27.56
C GLY A 430 5.85 15.83 27.31
N ILE A 431 6.55 15.40 28.36
CA ILE A 431 7.89 14.83 28.29
C ILE A 431 7.90 13.54 27.44
N LEU A 432 6.94 12.64 27.68
CA LEU A 432 6.83 11.36 26.96
C LEU A 432 6.42 11.56 25.49
N THR A 433 5.52 12.52 25.22
CA THR A 433 5.12 12.89 23.86
C THR A 433 6.31 13.44 23.08
N ARG A 434 7.08 14.35 23.68
CA ARG A 434 8.32 14.89 23.09
C ARG A 434 9.30 13.77 22.76
N SER A 435 9.59 12.89 23.71
CA SER A 435 10.51 11.76 23.48
C SER A 435 10.05 10.82 22.35
N LEU A 436 8.76 10.49 22.29
CA LEU A 436 8.21 9.64 21.22
C LEU A 436 8.31 10.31 19.85
N VAL A 437 7.91 11.58 19.75
CA VAL A 437 7.92 12.33 18.48
C VAL A 437 9.36 12.56 18.00
N THR A 438 10.28 12.93 18.89
CA THR A 438 11.70 13.05 18.56
C THR A 438 12.27 11.73 18.03
N SER A 439 11.99 10.60 18.70
CA SER A 439 12.43 9.27 18.23
C SER A 439 11.91 8.94 16.83
N LEU A 440 10.65 9.27 16.53
CA LEU A 440 10.05 9.05 15.21
C LEU A 440 10.68 9.93 14.13
N ILE A 441 10.98 11.20 14.43
CA ILE A 441 11.63 12.12 13.48
C ILE A 441 13.07 11.66 13.19
N GLU A 442 13.85 11.36 14.22
CA GLU A 442 15.26 10.94 14.09
C GLU A 442 15.40 9.63 13.29
N THR A 443 14.41 8.74 13.38
CA THR A 443 14.39 7.47 12.64
C THR A 443 13.72 7.56 11.26
N LYS A 444 13.35 8.77 10.80
CA LYS A 444 12.64 9.02 9.52
C LYS A 444 11.29 8.30 9.44
N LEU A 445 10.62 8.15 10.57
CA LEU A 445 9.28 7.57 10.70
C LEU A 445 8.20 8.63 10.97
N SER A 446 8.47 9.89 10.62
CA SER A 446 7.59 11.04 10.84
C SER A 446 6.13 10.85 10.40
N PRO A 447 5.81 10.14 9.29
CA PRO A 447 4.42 9.85 8.94
C PRO A 447 3.63 9.08 10.01
N LEU A 448 4.30 8.29 10.86
CA LEU A 448 3.63 7.60 11.98
C LEU A 448 3.08 8.58 13.02
N VAL A 449 3.67 9.77 13.16
CA VAL A 449 3.17 10.79 14.10
C VAL A 449 1.72 11.12 13.76
N LEU A 450 1.40 11.26 12.47
CA LEU A 450 0.04 11.58 11.99
C LEU A 450 -0.93 10.39 12.10
N LEU A 451 -0.41 9.16 12.19
CA LEU A 451 -1.23 7.98 12.44
C LEU A 451 -1.57 7.84 13.93
N LEU A 452 -0.66 8.26 14.80
CA LEU A 452 -0.75 8.16 16.25
C LEU A 452 -1.44 9.38 16.90
N TYR A 453 -1.26 10.58 16.36
CA TYR A 453 -1.84 11.85 16.81
C TYR A 453 -2.80 12.44 15.75
N GLY A 454 -3.86 13.10 16.21
CA GLY A 454 -4.96 13.62 15.41
C GLY A 454 -6.32 13.52 16.12
N ASP A 455 -7.35 14.15 15.57
CA ASP A 455 -8.65 14.32 16.26
C ASP A 455 -9.31 12.99 16.69
N THR A 456 -9.06 11.89 15.94
CA THR A 456 -9.55 10.54 16.25
C THR A 456 -8.41 9.53 16.47
N ALA A 457 -7.22 10.01 16.80
CA ALA A 457 -6.02 9.19 16.88
C ALA A 457 -5.80 8.65 18.31
N PRO A 458 -5.10 7.51 18.46
CA PRO A 458 -5.00 6.80 19.74
C PRO A 458 -4.20 7.55 20.81
N MET A 459 -3.36 8.53 20.45
CA MET A 459 -2.57 9.32 21.40
C MET A 459 -3.18 10.69 21.74
N GLY A 460 -4.28 11.08 21.08
CA GLY A 460 -4.88 12.40 21.24
C GLY A 460 -4.55 13.37 20.10
N SER A 461 -4.82 14.67 20.34
CA SER A 461 -4.76 15.73 19.33
C SER A 461 -3.32 16.15 19.00
N GLU A 462 -3.08 16.56 17.76
CA GLU A 462 -1.82 17.18 17.31
C GLU A 462 -1.44 18.41 18.15
N SER A 463 -2.40 19.08 18.78
CA SER A 463 -2.18 20.25 19.65
C SER A 463 -1.46 19.92 20.97
N GLN A 464 -1.28 18.63 21.29
CA GLN A 464 -0.49 18.17 22.43
C GLN A 464 1.01 18.11 22.12
N ILE A 465 1.39 18.19 20.84
CA ILE A 465 2.77 18.23 20.39
C ILE A 465 3.30 19.67 20.56
N GLU A 466 4.54 19.80 21.03
CA GLU A 466 5.20 21.09 21.20
C GLU A 466 5.48 21.78 19.85
N ASP A 467 5.45 23.12 19.85
CA ASP A 467 5.51 23.93 18.62
C ASP A 467 6.80 23.72 17.81
N ASP A 468 7.94 23.47 18.47
CA ASP A 468 9.22 23.20 17.82
C ASP A 468 9.22 21.88 17.03
N LEU A 469 8.57 20.84 17.57
CA LEU A 469 8.39 19.56 16.91
C LEU A 469 7.36 19.64 15.77
N LEU A 470 6.27 20.41 15.97
CA LEU A 470 5.31 20.70 14.90
C LEU A 470 5.98 21.44 13.74
N GLN A 471 6.88 22.39 14.04
CA GLN A 471 7.68 23.09 13.04
C GLN A 471 8.60 22.13 12.28
N ALA A 472 9.29 21.22 12.98
CA ALA A 472 10.14 20.21 12.34
C ALA A 472 9.35 19.31 11.38
N LEU A 473 8.18 18.83 11.80
CA LEU A 473 7.28 18.02 10.97
C LEU A 473 6.73 18.80 9.78
N ALA A 474 6.39 20.08 9.96
CA ALA A 474 5.94 20.95 8.87
C ALA A 474 7.05 21.17 7.84
N GLN A 475 8.29 21.37 8.28
CA GLN A 475 9.44 21.53 7.39
C GLN A 475 9.72 20.27 6.58
N GLU A 476 9.65 19.09 7.21
CA GLU A 476 9.77 17.81 6.51
C GLU A 476 8.62 17.62 5.49
N ALA A 477 7.39 17.98 5.85
CA ALA A 477 6.26 17.93 4.93
C ALA A 477 6.47 18.84 3.69
N VAL A 478 7.06 20.03 3.87
CA VAL A 478 7.44 20.92 2.75
C VAL A 478 8.50 20.26 1.86
N GLN A 479 9.54 19.65 2.46
CA GLN A 479 10.60 18.96 1.71
C GLN A 479 10.05 17.80 0.88
N ASN A 480 9.04 17.10 1.40
CA ASN A 480 8.35 16.01 0.73
C ASN A 480 7.18 16.47 -0.18
N GLN A 481 7.08 17.77 -0.50
CA GLN A 481 6.05 18.37 -1.36
C GLN A 481 4.60 18.19 -0.85
N ARG A 482 4.42 17.91 0.44
CA ARG A 482 3.11 17.77 1.10
C ARG A 482 2.65 19.11 1.68
N TYR A 483 2.41 20.10 0.82
CA TYR A 483 2.12 21.48 1.25
C TYR A 483 0.85 21.64 2.11
N ALA A 484 -0.21 20.89 1.81
CA ALA A 484 -1.45 20.92 2.59
C ALA A 484 -1.23 20.42 4.04
N LEU A 485 -0.40 19.39 4.19
CA LEU A 485 -0.02 18.86 5.50
C LEU A 485 0.82 19.88 6.28
N ALA A 486 1.81 20.50 5.63
CA ALA A 486 2.64 21.54 6.24
C ALA A 486 1.78 22.72 6.75
N ALA A 487 0.82 23.18 5.95
CA ALA A 487 -0.09 24.26 6.36
C ALA A 487 -0.96 23.87 7.57
N ARG A 488 -1.48 22.64 7.60
CA ARG A 488 -2.24 22.12 8.75
C ARG A 488 -1.40 22.09 10.02
N LEU A 489 -0.20 21.53 9.96
CA LEU A 489 0.70 21.44 11.12
C LEU A 489 1.08 22.82 11.63
N SER A 490 1.40 23.76 10.73
CA SER A 490 1.71 25.14 11.11
C SER A 490 0.52 25.87 11.74
N GLY A 491 -0.70 25.61 11.28
CA GLY A 491 -1.92 26.18 11.86
C GLY A 491 -2.25 25.66 13.27
N LYS A 492 -1.61 24.58 13.71
CA LYS A 492 -1.78 24.01 15.07
C LYS A 492 -0.76 24.54 16.08
N MET A 493 0.27 25.25 15.62
CA MET A 493 1.27 25.88 16.49
C MET A 493 0.62 27.01 17.31
N ARG A 494 0.99 27.11 18.59
CA ARG A 494 0.44 28.15 19.50
C ARG A 494 1.17 29.48 19.32
N ALA A 495 2.45 29.44 18.97
CA ALA A 495 3.24 30.61 18.57
C ALA A 495 3.62 30.54 17.08
N PRO A 496 3.68 31.69 16.37
CA PRO A 496 4.25 31.71 15.03
C PRO A 496 5.73 31.33 15.06
N PRO A 497 6.26 30.65 14.03
CA PRO A 497 7.66 30.27 13.98
C PRO A 497 8.56 31.53 14.03
N PRO A 498 9.73 31.46 14.69
CA PRO A 498 10.65 32.59 14.82
C PRO A 498 11.28 33.02 13.48
#